data_AF-X1A9H5-F1
#
_entry.id   AF-X1A9H5-F1
#
_cell.length_a   1.000
_cell.length_b   1.000
_cell.length_c   1.000
_cell.angle_alpha   90.00
_cell.angle_beta   90.00
_cell.angle_gamma   90.00
#
_symmetry.space_group_name_H-M   'P 1'
#
loop_
_entity.id
_entity.type
_entity.pdbx_description
1 polymer ?
#
loop_
_entity_poly.entity_id
_entity_poly.type
_entity_poly.pdbx_seq_one_letter_code
_entity_poly.pdbx_strand_id
1 'polypeptide(L)'
;MGIEVFPLSINSAREMARKMTAVVPLLKEVSMVRQWSGLYNMSPDSQPIVGEHPQVNGFYMAVGFSGHGFMLAPVASRLMAELILTY
;
A
#
# COMPACT_ATOMS: atom_id res chain seq x y z
N MET A 1 1.10 -0.40 -14.56
CA MET A 1 0.80 -0.74 -13.16
C MET A 1 1.43 -2.09 -12.87
N GLY A 2 2.21 -2.20 -11.80
CA GLY A 2 2.89 -3.42 -11.39
C GLY A 2 2.36 -3.94 -10.05
N ILE A 3 2.46 -5.25 -9.84
CA ILE A 3 2.24 -5.85 -8.52
C ILE A 3 3.61 -6.09 -7.92
N GLU A 4 3.88 -5.45 -6.79
CA GLU A 4 5.07 -5.74 -6.00
C GLU A 4 4.70 -6.72 -4.89
N VAL A 5 5.42 -7.85 -4.87
CA VAL A 5 5.25 -8.91 -3.88
C VAL A 5 6.38 -8.84 -2.88
N PHE A 6 6.07 -8.64 -1.61
CA PHE A 6 7.09 -8.70 -0.58
C PHE A 6 7.44 -10.17 -0.28
N PRO A 7 8.73 -10.53 -0.29
CA PRO A 7 9.16 -11.90 -0.07
C PRO A 7 8.80 -12.36 1.34
N LEU A 8 8.09 -13.48 1.43
CA LEU A 8 7.77 -14.14 2.70
C LEU A 8 8.75 -15.29 2.93
N SER A 9 9.87 -14.99 3.58
CA SER A 9 10.91 -15.99 3.87
C SER A 9 11.50 -15.81 5.26
N ILE A 10 12.10 -16.88 5.80
CA ILE A 10 12.84 -16.80 7.07
C ILE A 10 14.00 -15.80 7.00
N ASN A 11 14.60 -15.62 5.82
CA ASN A 11 15.68 -14.67 5.61
C ASN A 11 15.17 -13.23 5.69
N SER A 12 14.00 -12.96 5.11
CA SER A 12 13.30 -11.67 5.20
C SER A 12 12.94 -11.33 6.64
N ALA A 13 12.43 -12.31 7.41
CA ALA A 13 12.18 -12.15 8.84
C ALA A 13 13.44 -11.83 9.64
N ARG A 14 14.54 -12.56 9.40
CA ARG A 14 15.85 -12.32 10.05
C ARG A 14 16.42 -10.95 9.70
N GLU A 15 16.25 -10.50 8.46
CA GLU A 15 16.66 -9.16 8.04
C GLU A 15 15.85 -8.09 8.77
N MET A 16 14.52 -8.23 8.82
CA MET A 16 13.66 -7.30 9.53
C MET A 16 13.97 -7.26 11.03
N ALA A 17 14.13 -8.41 11.68
CA ALA A 17 14.50 -8.49 13.09
C ALA A 17 15.83 -7.77 13.39
N ARG A 18 16.84 -7.91 12.52
CA ARG A 18 18.11 -7.18 12.63
C ARG A 18 17.91 -5.66 12.53
N LYS A 19 17.12 -5.19 11.56
CA LYS A 19 16.81 -3.75 11.39
C LYS A 19 16.04 -3.21 12.60
N MET A 20 14.98 -3.89 13.03
CA MET A 20 14.14 -3.46 14.15
C MET A 20 14.90 -3.41 15.48
N THR A 21 15.74 -4.40 15.78
CA THR A 21 16.54 -4.42 17.02
C THR A 21 17.71 -3.44 17.02
N ALA A 22 18.17 -2.98 15.85
CA ALA A 22 19.12 -1.89 15.75
C ALA A 22 18.47 -0.53 16.10
N VAL A 23 17.20 -0.34 15.71
CA VAL A 23 16.43 0.90 16.01
C VAL A 23 15.86 0.88 17.43
N VAL A 24 15.34 -0.27 17.88
CA VAL A 24 14.72 -0.47 19.19
C VAL A 24 15.35 -1.69 19.87
N PRO A 25 16.46 -1.50 20.63
CA PRO A 25 17.23 -2.60 21.22
C PRO A 25 16.44 -3.54 22.13
N LEU A 26 15.40 -3.04 22.81
CA LEU A 26 14.55 -3.82 23.70
C LEU A 26 13.83 -4.98 22.97
N LEU A 27 13.64 -4.89 21.65
CA LEU A 27 13.01 -5.94 20.86
C LEU A 27 13.84 -7.24 20.79
N LYS A 28 15.10 -7.24 21.23
CA LYS A 28 15.93 -8.47 21.29
C LYS A 28 15.36 -9.53 22.22
N GLU A 29 14.63 -9.10 23.25
CA GLU A 29 14.03 -9.99 24.25
C GLU A 29 12.60 -10.42 23.87
N VAL A 30 12.09 -10.01 22.69
CA VAL A 30 10.72 -10.27 22.25
C VAL A 30 10.71 -11.36 21.18
N SER A 31 9.86 -12.36 21.36
CA SER A 31 9.67 -13.45 20.39
C SER A 31 8.75 -13.03 19.24
N MET A 32 9.14 -13.37 18.00
CA MET A 32 8.29 -13.18 16.83
C MET A 32 7.17 -14.22 16.80
N VAL A 33 5.91 -13.77 16.89
CA VAL A 33 4.73 -14.66 16.90
C VAL A 33 4.31 -15.06 15.49
N ARG A 34 4.35 -14.13 14.52
CA ARG A 34 4.02 -14.42 13.12
C ARG A 34 4.71 -13.45 12.16
N GLN A 35 4.76 -13.84 10.89
CA GLN A 35 5.04 -12.95 9.77
C GLN A 35 3.92 -13.08 8.71
N TRP A 36 3.77 -12.04 7.90
CA TRP A 36 2.91 -12.03 6.72
C TRP A 36 3.55 -11.15 5.65
N SER A 37 3.10 -11.31 4.41
CA SER A 37 3.41 -10.38 3.32
C SER A 37 2.11 -9.95 2.65
N GLY A 38 2.20 -8.82 1.95
CA GLY A 38 1.10 -8.27 1.18
C GLY A 38 1.56 -7.93 -0.23
N LEU A 39 0.58 -7.58 -1.06
CA LEU A 39 0.79 -7.10 -2.41
C LEU A 39 0.62 -5.60 -2.45
N TYR A 40 1.55 -4.91 -3.10
CA TYR A 40 1.41 -3.49 -3.41
C TYR A 40 1.08 -3.33 -4.88
N ASN A 41 0.01 -2.57 -5.14
CA ASN A 41 -0.35 -2.13 -6.47
C ASN A 41 0.41 -0.84 -6.76
N MET A 42 1.50 -0.96 -7.51
CA MET A 42 2.45 0.11 -7.79
C MET A 42 2.12 0.79 -9.13
N SER A 43 1.88 2.09 -9.09
CA SER A 43 1.89 2.93 -10.29
C SER A 43 3.34 3.30 -10.66
N PRO A 44 3.62 3.63 -11.94
CA PRO A 44 4.99 3.97 -12.37
C PRO A 44 5.62 5.15 -11.62
N ASP A 45 4.81 6.09 -11.14
CA ASP A 45 5.21 7.29 -10.40
C ASP A 45 4.90 7.20 -8.90
N SER A 46 4.43 6.03 -8.44
CA SER A 46 3.97 5.78 -7.07
C SER A 46 2.80 6.65 -6.60
N GLN A 47 2.11 7.37 -7.51
CA GLN A 47 0.91 8.15 -7.20
C GLN A 47 -0.38 7.36 -7.45
N PRO A 48 -1.47 7.63 -6.71
CA PRO A 48 -2.76 6.99 -6.97
C PRO A 48 -3.29 7.33 -8.37
N ILE A 49 -3.93 6.35 -9.01
CA ILE A 49 -4.70 6.56 -10.24
C ILE A 49 -6.15 6.79 -9.80
N VAL A 50 -6.60 8.04 -9.89
CA VAL A 50 -7.92 8.49 -9.45
C VAL A 50 -8.65 9.22 -10.58
N GLY A 51 -9.92 8.89 -10.79
CA GLY A 51 -10.79 9.58 -11.74
C GLY A 51 -11.49 8.65 -12.73
N GLU A 52 -12.16 9.27 -13.70
CA GLU A 52 -12.85 8.55 -14.76
C GLU A 52 -11.87 8.05 -15.83
N HIS A 53 -12.15 6.88 -16.39
CA HIS A 53 -11.37 6.35 -17.50
C HIS A 53 -11.60 7.18 -18.78
N PRO A 54 -10.53 7.61 -19.47
CA PRO A 54 -10.64 8.60 -20.56
C PRO A 54 -11.42 8.11 -21.79
N GLN A 55 -11.66 6.81 -21.92
CA GLN A 55 -12.35 6.20 -23.06
C GLN A 55 -13.62 5.43 -22.67
N VAL A 56 -13.95 5.33 -21.38
CA VAL A 56 -15.08 4.52 -20.91
C VAL A 56 -15.89 5.37 -19.95
N ASN A 57 -16.96 5.96 -20.47
CA ASN A 57 -17.85 6.85 -19.72
C ASN A 57 -18.50 6.10 -18.53
N GLY A 58 -18.50 6.72 -17.36
CA GLY A 58 -19.04 6.19 -16.12
C GLY A 58 -18.14 5.19 -15.39
N PHE A 59 -16.93 4.90 -15.91
CA PHE A 59 -16.00 3.98 -15.26
C PHE A 59 -14.94 4.74 -14.46
N TYR A 60 -15.13 4.79 -13.14
CA TYR A 60 -14.24 5.48 -12.21
C TYR A 60 -13.29 4.52 -11.51
N MET A 61 -12.05 4.98 -11.31
CA MET A 61 -11.01 4.23 -10.63
C MET A 61 -10.45 5.02 -9.46
N ALA A 62 -10.14 4.29 -8.38
CA ALA A 62 -9.31 4.76 -7.28
C ALA A 62 -8.39 3.60 -6.89
N VAL A 63 -7.25 3.50 -7.57
CA VAL A 63 -6.33 2.35 -7.49
C VAL A 63 -4.86 2.80 -7.48
N GLY A 64 -3.92 1.87 -7.37
CA GLY A 64 -2.49 2.21 -7.55
C GLY A 64 -1.86 3.02 -6.41
N PHE A 65 -2.41 2.96 -5.20
CA PHE A 65 -1.95 3.75 -4.05
C PHE A 65 -0.53 3.44 -3.55
N SER A 66 0.17 2.45 -4.13
CA SER A 66 1.61 2.24 -3.93
C SER A 66 2.06 2.23 -2.45
N GLY A 67 1.26 1.58 -1.59
CA GLY A 67 1.54 1.45 -0.15
C GLY A 67 0.91 2.47 0.79
N HIS A 68 0.34 3.55 0.26
CA HIS A 68 -0.20 4.66 1.05
C HIS A 68 -1.72 4.69 1.05
N GLY A 69 -2.37 3.63 0.57
CA GLY A 69 -3.82 3.59 0.36
C GLY A 69 -4.62 3.71 1.66
N PHE A 70 -4.15 3.11 2.75
CA PHE A 70 -4.90 3.13 4.02
C PHE A 70 -5.02 4.54 4.60
N MET A 71 -3.91 5.29 4.66
CA MET A 71 -3.92 6.67 5.17
C MET A 71 -4.67 7.64 4.24
N LEU A 72 -4.64 7.39 2.93
CA LEU A 72 -5.28 8.25 1.93
C LEU A 72 -6.76 7.92 1.71
N ALA A 73 -7.24 6.75 2.14
CA ALA A 73 -8.61 6.30 1.87
C ALA A 73 -9.70 7.32 2.27
N PRO A 74 -9.64 8.01 3.42
CA PRO A 74 -10.68 8.97 3.79
C PRO A 74 -10.78 10.17 2.83
N VAL A 75 -9.65 10.76 2.44
CA VAL A 75 -9.66 11.91 1.53
C VAL A 75 -9.92 11.49 0.08
N ALA A 76 -9.35 10.36 -0.35
CA ALA A 76 -9.55 9.85 -1.70
C ALA A 76 -11.02 9.50 -1.95
N SER A 77 -11.68 8.83 -1.00
CA SER A 77 -13.11 8.49 -1.13
C SER A 77 -14.00 9.72 -1.19
N ARG A 78 -13.75 10.75 -0.37
CA ARG A 78 -14.48 12.02 -0.42
C ARG A 78 -14.34 12.68 -1.80
N LEU A 79 -13.11 12.83 -2.30
CA LEU A 79 -12.85 13.46 -3.59
C LEU A 79 -13.45 12.67 -4.75
N MET A 80 -13.41 11.33 -4.70
CA MET A 80 -14.06 10.49 -5.70
C MET A 80 -15.58 10.63 -5.66
N ALA A 81 -16.20 10.70 -4.49
CA ALA A 81 -17.63 10.94 -4.37
C ALA A 81 -18.02 12.31 -4.94
N GLU A 82 -17.25 13.36 -4.66
CA GLU A 82 -17.45 14.69 -5.24
C GLU A 82 -17.32 14.66 -6.77
N LEU A 83 -16.30 13.98 -7.30
CA LEU A 83 -16.10 13.82 -8.74
C LEU A 83 -17.28 13.12 -9.42
N ILE A 84 -17.81 12.05 -8.81
CA ILE A 84 -18.90 11.23 -9.36
C ILE A 84 -20.28 11.90 -9.24
N LEU A 85 -20.49 12.74 -8.22
CA LEU A 85 -21.80 13.39 -8.01
C LEU A 85 -21.91 14.76 -8.67
N THR A 86 -20.78 15.38 -9.02
CA THR A 86 -20.75 16.72 -9.64
C THR A 86 -20.79 16.65 -11.17
N TYR A 87 -20.35 15.54 -11.75
CA TYR A 87 -20.35 15.25 -13.19
C TYR A 87 -21.22 14.03 -13.48
#